data_AF-A0A529HNY8-F1
#
_entry.id   AF-A0A529HNY8-F1
#
_cell.length_a   1.000
_cell.length_b   1.000
_cell.length_c   1.000
_cell.angle_alpha   90.00
_cell.angle_beta   90.00
_cell.angle_gamma   90.00
#
_symmetry.space_group_name_H-M   'P 1'
#
loop_
_entity.id
_entity.type
_entity.pdbx_description
1 polymer ?
#
loop_
_entity_poly.entity_id
_entity_poly.type
_entity_poly.pdbx_seq_one_letter_code
_entity_poly.pdbx_strand_id
1 'polypeptide(L)'
;DLWLSRLENQAFLAPLWLSHQHRDAYWKRGSICEDFSAVKAAVLSIGGWHDGYRNTISNLVTNIQAPVKGIVGPWIHKYPHYAAPNPAIGFLQEALRWWDRWLKGAATGVEADPDYRAYVMDSVRPARWHPERPGRWIAEQQWPSPNIKIKAT
;
A
#
# COMPACT_ATOMS: atom_id res chain seq x y z
N ASP A 1 32.36 11.85 -10.12
CA ASP A 1 31.89 12.58 -11.32
C ASP A 1 30.37 12.71 -11.37
N LEU A 2 29.57 11.66 -11.59
CA LEU A 2 28.09 11.78 -11.62
C LEU A 2 27.44 12.07 -10.25
N TRP A 3 27.96 11.50 -9.16
CA TRP A 3 27.39 11.70 -7.82
C TRP A 3 27.53 13.16 -7.36
N LEU A 4 28.65 13.82 -7.68
CA LEU A 4 28.92 15.21 -7.32
C LEU A 4 28.01 16.14 -8.12
N SER A 5 27.85 15.90 -9.42
CA SER A 5 26.89 16.63 -10.26
C SER A 5 25.45 16.52 -9.71
N ARG A 6 25.02 15.33 -9.26
CA ARG A 6 23.70 15.18 -8.61
C ARG A 6 23.60 15.96 -7.32
N LEU A 7 24.66 15.98 -6.50
CA LEU A 7 24.69 16.73 -5.25
C LEU A 7 24.59 18.24 -5.51
N GLU A 8 25.37 18.77 -6.46
CA GLU A 8 25.39 20.19 -6.84
C GLU A 8 24.06 20.66 -7.47
N ASN A 9 23.33 19.75 -8.11
CA ASN A 9 22.05 20.06 -8.78
C ASN A 9 20.82 19.61 -8.01
N GLN A 10 20.97 19.07 -6.79
CA GLN A 10 19.84 18.65 -5.97
C GLN A 10 19.18 19.89 -5.37
N ALA A 11 17.98 20.22 -5.83
CA ALA A 11 17.19 21.30 -5.27
C ALA A 11 16.94 21.06 -3.77
N PHE A 12 17.10 22.10 -2.95
CA PHE A 12 16.68 22.05 -1.55
C PHE A 12 15.17 22.15 -1.48
N LEU A 13 14.48 21.01 -1.40
CA LEU A 13 13.02 20.94 -1.54
C LEU A 13 12.25 21.41 -0.29
N ALA A 14 12.88 21.48 0.88
CA ALA A 14 12.18 21.78 2.13
C ALA A 14 11.48 23.15 2.14
N PRO A 15 12.11 24.28 1.71
CA PRO A 15 11.42 25.56 1.63
C PRO A 15 10.25 25.55 0.64
N LEU A 16 10.41 24.88 -0.50
CA LEU A 16 9.37 24.73 -1.51
C LEU A 16 8.17 23.96 -0.96
N TRP A 17 8.40 22.84 -0.27
CA TRP A 17 7.31 22.07 0.34
C TRP A 17 6.62 22.86 1.46
N LEU A 18 7.38 23.61 2.26
CA LEU A 18 6.85 24.45 3.33
C LEU A 18 6.03 25.64 2.80
N SER A 19 6.23 26.10 1.56
CA SER A 19 5.39 27.11 0.92
C SER A 19 4.08 26.55 0.35
N HIS A 20 3.98 25.21 0.18
CA HIS A 20 2.79 24.51 -0.32
C HIS A 20 2.10 23.73 0.81
N GLN A 21 1.66 24.40 1.88
CA GLN A 21 1.10 23.74 3.08
C GLN A 21 -0.27 23.08 2.86
N HIS A 22 -0.97 23.48 1.80
CA HIS A 22 -2.28 22.94 1.44
C HIS A 22 -2.20 22.12 0.15
N ARG A 23 -3.23 21.30 -0.10
CA ARG A 23 -3.36 20.56 -1.36
C ARG A 23 -3.68 21.50 -2.52
N ASP A 24 -2.65 22.02 -3.16
CA ASP A 24 -2.74 22.90 -4.33
C ASP A 24 -2.22 22.22 -5.62
N ALA A 25 -2.05 23.01 -6.68
CA ALA A 25 -1.58 22.53 -7.98
C ALA A 25 -0.21 21.82 -7.90
N TYR A 26 0.65 22.21 -6.94
CA TYR A 26 1.97 21.60 -6.76
C TYR A 26 1.86 20.12 -6.37
N TRP A 27 0.93 19.79 -5.47
CA TRP A 27 0.73 18.40 -5.01
C TRP A 27 -0.18 17.59 -5.93
N LYS A 28 -1.19 18.23 -6.54
CA LYS A 28 -2.11 17.55 -7.46
C LYS A 28 -1.37 16.91 -8.63
N ARG A 29 -0.39 17.60 -9.22
CA ARG A 29 0.37 17.08 -10.39
C ARG A 29 1.03 15.71 -10.18
N GLY A 30 1.37 15.35 -8.95
CA GLY A 30 2.04 14.09 -8.60
C GLY A 30 1.13 13.09 -7.88
N SER A 31 -0.16 13.42 -7.73
CA SER A 31 -1.09 12.58 -6.98
C SER A 31 -1.85 11.64 -7.91
N ILE A 32 -1.78 10.33 -7.63
CA ILE A 32 -2.53 9.34 -8.41
C ILE A 32 -4.05 9.49 -8.32
N CYS A 33 -4.55 10.13 -7.25
CA CYS A 33 -5.97 10.32 -7.06
C CYS A 33 -6.62 11.36 -7.99
N GLU A 34 -5.83 12.04 -8.83
CA GLU A 34 -6.39 12.91 -9.87
C GLU A 34 -7.00 12.09 -11.03
N ASP A 35 -6.40 10.94 -11.36
CA ASP A 35 -6.93 10.03 -12.39
C ASP A 35 -6.39 8.60 -12.18
N PHE A 36 -7.17 7.78 -11.48
CA PHE A 36 -6.86 6.35 -11.32
C PHE A 36 -7.01 5.56 -12.64
N SER A 37 -7.84 6.05 -13.57
CA SER A 37 -8.12 5.34 -14.82
C SER A 37 -6.92 5.34 -15.77
N ALA A 38 -5.97 6.26 -15.58
CA ALA A 38 -4.69 6.26 -16.29
C ALA A 38 -3.86 5.00 -16.01
N VAL A 39 -4.09 4.31 -14.88
CA VAL A 39 -3.39 3.06 -14.57
C VAL A 39 -4.00 1.91 -15.38
N LYS A 40 -3.22 1.41 -16.34
CA LYS A 40 -3.58 0.22 -17.15
C LYS A 40 -2.83 -1.05 -16.72
N ALA A 41 -1.75 -0.90 -15.95
CA ALA A 41 -0.95 -2.02 -15.48
C ALA A 41 -1.63 -2.75 -14.31
N ALA A 42 -1.35 -4.04 -14.16
CA ALA A 42 -1.78 -4.80 -13.00
C ALA A 42 -1.02 -4.35 -11.74
N VAL A 43 -1.75 -4.03 -10.66
CA VAL A 43 -1.20 -3.49 -9.41
C VAL A 43 -1.40 -4.45 -8.24
N LEU A 44 -0.31 -4.90 -7.62
CA LEU A 44 -0.33 -5.48 -6.28
C LEU A 44 0.21 -4.45 -5.29
N SER A 45 -0.67 -3.91 -4.45
CA SER A 45 -0.32 -2.89 -3.46
C SER A 45 -0.18 -3.54 -2.08
N ILE A 46 0.98 -3.39 -1.44
CA ILE A 46 1.29 -4.00 -0.16
C ILE A 46 1.80 -2.94 0.81
N GLY A 47 1.23 -2.88 2.01
CA GLY A 47 1.62 -1.91 3.02
C GLY A 47 1.27 -2.35 4.44
N GLY A 48 1.42 -1.44 5.40
CA GLY A 48 1.22 -1.74 6.82
C GLY A 48 0.40 -0.69 7.57
N TRP A 49 -0.24 -1.11 8.67
CA TRP A 49 -1.02 -0.20 9.52
C TRP A 49 -0.18 0.79 10.30
N HIS A 50 1.06 0.44 10.61
CA HIS A 50 2.04 1.30 11.25
C HIS A 50 2.90 2.08 10.24
N ASP A 51 2.48 2.10 8.98
CA ASP A 51 3.08 2.87 7.90
C ASP A 51 2.43 4.26 7.74
N GLY A 52 3.21 5.24 7.27
CA GLY A 52 2.71 6.59 6.98
C GLY A 52 1.67 6.64 5.85
N TYR A 53 1.69 5.67 4.93
CA TYR A 53 0.85 5.60 3.73
C TYR A 53 -0.30 4.59 3.85
N ARG A 54 -0.74 4.27 5.07
CA ARG A 54 -1.74 3.23 5.36
C ARG A 54 -3.06 3.31 4.56
N ASN A 55 -3.46 4.52 4.13
CA ASN A 55 -4.69 4.72 3.36
C ASN A 55 -4.53 4.44 1.86
N THR A 56 -3.30 4.38 1.34
CA THR A 56 -3.06 4.29 -0.10
C THR A 56 -3.60 2.99 -0.69
N ILE A 57 -3.40 1.87 0.01
CA ILE A 57 -3.75 0.54 -0.51
C ILE A 57 -5.26 0.43 -0.74
N SER A 58 -6.09 0.81 0.24
CA SER A 58 -7.55 0.78 0.08
C SER A 58 -8.02 1.73 -1.02
N ASN A 59 -7.41 2.92 -1.16
CA ASN A 59 -7.74 3.86 -2.23
C ASN A 59 -7.39 3.29 -3.61
N LEU A 60 -6.24 2.65 -3.78
CA LEU A 60 -5.85 2.04 -5.06
C LEU A 60 -6.81 0.92 -5.45
N VAL A 61 -7.06 -0.02 -4.54
CA VAL A 61 -7.95 -1.17 -4.81
C VAL A 61 -9.39 -0.72 -5.09
N THR A 62 -9.84 0.35 -4.43
CA THR A 62 -11.21 0.89 -4.66
C THR A 62 -11.35 1.55 -6.03
N ASN A 63 -10.31 2.23 -6.53
CA ASN A 63 -10.46 3.17 -7.64
C ASN A 63 -9.76 2.77 -8.95
N ILE A 64 -8.81 1.83 -8.94
CA ILE A 64 -8.15 1.35 -10.16
C ILE A 64 -9.06 0.33 -10.86
N GLN A 65 -9.25 0.48 -12.18
CA GLN A 65 -10.05 -0.44 -13.00
C GLN A 65 -9.22 -1.59 -13.60
N ALA A 66 -7.91 -1.42 -13.73
CA ALA A 66 -7.00 -2.52 -14.10
C ALA A 66 -6.95 -3.57 -12.97
N PRO A 67 -6.44 -4.79 -13.23
CA PRO A 67 -6.30 -5.81 -12.20
C PRO A 67 -5.54 -5.25 -10.98
N VAL A 68 -6.20 -5.20 -9.82
CA VAL A 68 -5.65 -4.59 -8.62
C VAL A 68 -5.96 -5.44 -7.39
N LYS A 69 -4.96 -5.65 -6.52
CA LYS A 69 -5.13 -6.33 -5.23
C LYS A 69 -4.34 -5.64 -4.12
N GLY A 70 -4.84 -5.73 -2.90
CA GLY A 70 -4.26 -5.10 -1.71
C GLY A 70 -3.93 -6.09 -0.60
N ILE A 71 -2.77 -5.91 0.05
CA ILE A 71 -2.40 -6.61 1.28
C ILE A 71 -1.95 -5.60 2.32
N VAL A 72 -2.59 -5.58 3.49
CA VAL A 72 -2.20 -4.71 4.61
C VAL A 72 -1.98 -5.51 5.89
N GLY A 73 -0.75 -5.51 6.39
CA GLY A 73 -0.37 -6.14 7.65
C GLY A 73 -0.12 -5.12 8.77
N PRO A 74 0.36 -5.56 9.94
CA PRO A 74 0.65 -4.67 11.06
C PRO A 74 2.00 -3.93 10.93
N TRP A 75 2.59 -3.84 9.74
CA TRP A 75 4.00 -3.47 9.59
C TRP A 75 4.27 -1.96 9.60
N ILE A 76 5.51 -1.60 9.94
CA ILE A 76 6.11 -0.27 9.67
C ILE A 76 6.59 -0.16 8.21
N HIS A 77 7.21 0.97 7.85
CA HIS A 77 7.74 1.29 6.51
C HIS A 77 8.95 0.43 6.07
N LYS A 78 8.73 -0.88 5.91
CA LYS A 78 9.71 -1.90 5.49
C LYS A 78 8.99 -3.04 4.73
N TYR A 79 9.75 -3.91 4.05
CA TYR A 79 9.15 -5.05 3.37
C TYR A 79 8.55 -6.07 4.36
N PRO A 80 7.34 -6.61 4.09
CA PRO A 80 6.59 -7.43 5.06
C PRO A 80 7.24 -8.72 5.57
N HIS A 81 8.31 -9.20 4.92
CA HIS A 81 9.02 -10.41 5.33
C HIS A 81 10.06 -10.16 6.42
N TYR A 82 10.45 -8.90 6.66
CA TYR A 82 11.33 -8.51 7.78
C TYR A 82 10.84 -7.26 8.53
N ALA A 83 9.74 -6.66 8.09
CA ALA A 83 9.12 -5.56 8.80
C ALA A 83 8.50 -6.07 10.11
N ALA A 84 8.64 -5.25 11.15
CA ALA A 84 7.98 -5.46 12.41
C ALA A 84 6.81 -4.47 12.54
N PRO A 85 5.90 -4.67 13.51
CA PRO A 85 5.69 -5.90 14.28
C PRO A 85 5.26 -7.11 13.44
N ASN A 86 5.44 -8.30 14.00
CA ASN A 86 4.87 -9.55 13.50
C ASN A 86 3.32 -9.54 13.57
N PRO A 87 2.62 -10.40 12.81
CA PRO A 87 3.16 -11.44 11.91
C PRO A 87 3.73 -10.92 10.58
N ALA A 88 4.86 -11.48 10.15
CA ALA A 88 5.39 -11.33 8.79
C ALA A 88 4.61 -12.21 7.79
N ILE A 89 4.79 -11.94 6.49
CA ILE A 89 4.27 -12.79 5.40
C ILE A 89 5.37 -13.17 4.42
N GLY A 90 5.09 -14.17 3.59
CA GLY A 90 5.89 -14.50 2.40
C GLY A 90 5.77 -13.44 1.29
N PHE A 91 6.30 -12.24 1.53
CA PHE A 91 6.23 -11.11 0.60
C PHE A 91 6.75 -11.48 -0.80
N LEU A 92 7.90 -12.17 -0.87
CA LEU A 92 8.51 -12.54 -2.15
C LEU A 92 7.66 -13.58 -2.90
N GLN A 93 6.98 -14.48 -2.19
CA GLN A 93 6.08 -15.47 -2.77
C GLN A 93 4.85 -14.78 -3.38
N GLU A 94 4.24 -13.83 -2.67
CA GLU A 94 3.13 -13.03 -3.19
C GLU A 94 3.54 -12.22 -4.43
N ALA A 95 4.67 -11.52 -4.36
CA ALA A 95 5.16 -10.70 -5.46
C ALA A 95 5.54 -11.55 -6.69
N LEU A 96 6.21 -12.69 -6.49
CA LEU A 96 6.61 -13.59 -7.57
C LEU A 96 5.39 -14.16 -8.29
N ARG A 97 4.38 -14.67 -7.56
CA ARG A 97 3.13 -15.16 -8.17
C ARG A 97 2.43 -14.08 -9.01
N TRP A 98 2.44 -12.84 -8.55
CA TRP A 98 1.85 -11.71 -9.26
C TRP A 98 2.61 -11.39 -10.55
N TRP A 99 3.94 -11.22 -10.45
CA TRP A 99 4.77 -10.91 -11.61
C TRP A 99 4.80 -12.04 -12.63
N ASP A 100 4.86 -13.30 -12.19
CA ASP A 100 4.79 -14.45 -13.09
C ASP A 100 3.50 -14.45 -13.90
N ARG A 101 2.38 -14.06 -13.29
CA ARG A 101 1.12 -13.90 -14.04
C ARG A 101 1.19 -12.77 -15.06
N TRP A 102 1.52 -11.55 -14.62
CA TRP A 102 1.32 -10.34 -15.42
C TRP A 102 2.49 -9.99 -16.35
N LEU A 103 3.67 -10.56 -16.11
CA LEU A 103 4.85 -10.37 -16.96
C LEU A 103 5.19 -11.60 -17.81
N LYS A 104 4.84 -12.80 -17.35
CA LYS A 104 5.16 -14.06 -18.05
C LYS A 104 3.93 -14.84 -18.53
N GLY A 105 2.72 -14.44 -18.15
CA GLY A 105 1.49 -15.14 -18.51
C GLY A 105 1.26 -16.46 -17.75
N ALA A 106 2.05 -16.77 -16.72
CA ALA A 106 1.96 -18.04 -16.00
C ALA A 106 0.62 -18.18 -15.25
N ALA A 107 0.10 -19.41 -15.15
CA ALA A 107 -1.15 -19.70 -14.45
C ALA A 107 -0.94 -19.82 -12.92
N THR A 108 -0.75 -18.70 -12.23
CA THR A 108 -0.47 -18.65 -10.78
C THR A 108 -1.72 -18.57 -9.89
N GLY A 109 -2.88 -18.37 -10.50
CA GLY A 109 -4.19 -18.26 -9.83
C GLY A 109 -4.42 -16.94 -9.09
N VAL A 110 -3.49 -15.98 -9.18
CA VAL A 110 -3.57 -14.70 -8.45
C VAL A 110 -4.77 -13.85 -8.83
N GLU A 111 -5.41 -14.09 -9.98
CA GLU A 111 -6.66 -13.40 -10.32
C GLU A 111 -7.83 -13.78 -9.41
N ALA A 112 -7.82 -15.01 -8.87
CA ALA A 112 -8.83 -15.52 -7.96
C ALA A 112 -8.54 -15.20 -6.48
N ASP A 113 -7.35 -14.67 -6.18
CA ASP A 113 -7.02 -14.21 -4.83
C ASP A 113 -7.98 -13.08 -4.39
N PRO A 114 -8.22 -12.88 -3.08
CA PRO A 114 -9.07 -11.80 -2.61
C PRO A 114 -8.56 -10.42 -3.04
N ASP A 115 -9.46 -9.52 -3.43
CA ASP A 115 -9.13 -8.15 -3.81
C ASP A 115 -8.45 -7.39 -2.67
N TYR A 116 -8.86 -7.65 -1.43
CA TYR A 116 -8.27 -7.02 -0.26
C TYR A 116 -8.05 -8.00 0.89
N ARG A 117 -6.80 -8.11 1.34
CA ARG A 117 -6.39 -8.90 2.51
C ARG A 117 -5.86 -7.96 3.58
N ALA A 118 -6.41 -8.00 4.78
CA ALA A 118 -6.07 -7.08 5.85
C ALA A 118 -5.87 -7.80 7.17
N TYR A 119 -4.89 -7.36 7.97
CA TYR A 119 -4.69 -7.84 9.32
C TYR A 119 -5.43 -6.96 10.31
N VAL A 120 -6.53 -7.45 10.90
CA VAL A 120 -7.25 -6.72 11.94
C VAL A 120 -6.52 -6.95 13.25
N MET A 121 -5.96 -5.88 13.82
CA MET A 121 -5.23 -5.93 15.09
C MET A 121 -6.20 -5.88 16.27
N ASP A 122 -5.91 -6.69 17.29
CA ASP A 122 -6.62 -6.65 18.56
C ASP A 122 -6.21 -5.41 19.38
N SER A 123 -7.08 -5.05 20.32
CA SER A 123 -6.76 -4.05 21.33
C SER A 123 -5.69 -4.59 22.28
N VAL A 124 -4.69 -3.75 22.58
CA VAL A 124 -3.64 -4.06 23.56
C VAL A 124 -3.33 -2.82 24.39
N ARG A 125 -2.70 -3.01 25.54
CA ARG A 125 -2.22 -1.89 26.36
C ARG A 125 -1.12 -1.09 25.63
N PRO A 126 -1.06 0.24 25.79
CA PRO A 126 0.01 1.05 25.21
C PRO A 126 1.39 0.58 25.66
N ALA A 127 2.32 0.49 24.71
CA ALA A 127 3.73 0.25 24.97
C ALA A 127 4.58 1.06 23.98
N ARG A 128 5.86 1.29 24.33
CA ARG A 128 6.81 1.95 23.42
C ARG A 128 7.05 1.15 22.14
N TRP A 129 6.95 -0.18 22.24
CA TRP A 129 7.17 -1.10 21.15
C TRP A 129 6.41 -2.40 21.38
N HIS A 130 5.92 -2.99 20.30
CA HIS A 130 5.36 -4.33 20.28
C HIS A 130 6.17 -5.16 19.28
N PRO A 131 6.77 -6.30 19.67
CA PRO A 131 7.43 -7.20 18.72
C PRO A 131 6.42 -7.90 17.80
N GLU A 132 5.20 -8.10 18.30
CA GLU A 132 4.08 -8.72 17.60
C GLU A 132 2.80 -7.94 17.90
N ARG A 133 1.92 -7.82 16.90
CA ARG A 133 0.56 -7.31 17.05
C ARG A 133 -0.39 -8.50 16.99
N PRO A 134 -1.06 -8.87 18.09
CA PRO A 134 -2.11 -9.87 18.04
C PRO A 134 -3.27 -9.39 17.18
N GLY A 135 -4.00 -10.33 16.62
CA GLY A 135 -5.06 -10.06 15.67
C GLY A 135 -5.26 -11.23 14.73
N ARG A 136 -5.93 -10.96 13.61
CA ARG A 136 -6.29 -11.98 12.61
C ARG A 136 -6.33 -11.41 11.21
N TRP A 137 -6.03 -12.24 10.23
CA TRP A 137 -6.25 -11.92 8.82
C TRP A 137 -7.74 -11.95 8.48
N ILE A 138 -8.17 -11.02 7.64
CA ILE A 138 -9.44 -11.03 6.91
C ILE A 138 -9.16 -10.91 5.42
N ALA A 139 -10.10 -11.38 4.62
CA ALA A 139 -10.04 -11.34 3.18
C ALA A 139 -11.43 -10.98 2.64
N GLU A 140 -11.46 -10.03 1.70
CA GLU A 140 -12.67 -9.64 0.99
C GLU A 140 -12.47 -9.94 -0.49
N GLN A 141 -13.35 -10.77 -1.06
CA GLN A 141 -13.29 -11.14 -2.48
C GLN A 141 -13.57 -9.96 -3.40
N GLN A 142 -14.33 -8.98 -2.92
CA GLN A 142 -14.63 -7.73 -3.61
C GLN A 142 -14.33 -6.58 -2.66
N TRP A 143 -13.67 -5.54 -3.17
CA TRP A 143 -13.40 -4.34 -2.39
C TRP A 143 -13.85 -3.07 -3.15
N PRO A 144 -14.58 -2.13 -2.50
CA PRO A 144 -15.10 -2.19 -1.13
C PRO A 144 -16.07 -3.36 -0.93
N SER A 145 -16.02 -3.97 0.26
CA SER A 145 -16.86 -5.14 0.55
C SER A 145 -18.34 -4.75 0.56
N PRO A 146 -19.23 -5.56 -0.04
CA PRO A 146 -20.67 -5.33 0.00
C PRO A 146 -21.24 -5.42 1.43
N ASN A 147 -20.47 -5.95 2.39
CA ASN A 147 -20.84 -6.02 3.80
C ASN A 147 -20.62 -4.70 4.55
N ILE A 148 -19.92 -3.73 3.95
CA ILE A 148 -19.66 -2.43 4.59
C ILE A 148 -20.96 -1.61 4.59
N LYS A 149 -21.46 -1.32 5.79
CA LYS A 149 -22.59 -0.40 6.00
C LYS A 149 -22.08 0.91 6.57
N ILE A 150 -22.19 1.99 5.80
CA ILE A 150 -21.92 3.32 6.32
C ILE A 150 -23.07 3.69 7.26
N LYS A 151 -22.77 3.77 8.56
CA LYS A 151 -23.67 4.43 9.51
C LYS A 151 -23.40 5.92 9.39
N ALA A 152 -24.38 6.68 8.91
CA ALA A 152 -24.37 8.12 9.07
C ALA A 152 -24.33 8.43 10.58
N THR A 153 -23.30 9.14 11.00
CA THR A 153 -23.21 9.78 12.33
C THR A 153 -23.99 11.09 12.32
#